data_AF-A0A832T4K0-F1
#
_entry.id   AF-A0A832T4K0-F1
#
_cell.length_a   1.000
_cell.length_b   1.000
_cell.length_c   1.000
_cell.angle_alpha   90.00
_cell.angle_beta   90.00
_cell.angle_gamma   90.00
#
_symmetry.space_group_name_H-M   'P 1'
#
loop_
_entity.id
_entity.type
_entity.pdbx_description
1 polymer ?
#
loop_
_entity_poly.entity_id
_entity_poly.type
_entity_poly.pdbx_seq_one_letter_code
_entity_poly.pdbx_strand_id
1 'polypeptide(L)'
;LYRNKEHDRLIQIAEKIPDDYKKSEVLLKVVELLCESGKYDEAINIAEKIPDNYYKSEALFKIAETLSNKGYYDKAVEIAEKIPDNF
;
A
#
# COMPACT_ATOMS: atom_id res chain seq x y z
N LEU A 1 -6.54 15.17 -13.41
CA LEU A 1 -6.77 16.06 -12.25
C LEU A 1 -7.80 15.53 -11.25
N TYR A 2 -8.74 14.64 -11.63
CA TYR A 2 -9.78 14.12 -10.70
C TYR A 2 -9.31 12.95 -9.80
N ARG A 3 -8.38 12.11 -10.28
CA ARG A 3 -7.94 10.88 -9.59
C ARG A 3 -7.30 11.11 -8.20
N ASN A 4 -6.63 12.25 -7.99
CA ASN A 4 -5.99 12.57 -6.69
C ASN A 4 -7.00 12.82 -5.56
N LYS A 5 -8.18 13.42 -5.84
CA LYS A 5 -9.17 13.73 -4.79
C LYS A 5 -9.86 12.49 -4.24
N GLU A 6 -9.98 11.44 -5.04
CA GLU A 6 -10.63 10.19 -4.62
C GLU A 6 -9.72 9.37 -3.70
N HIS A 7 -8.41 9.37 -3.95
CA HIS A 7 -7.43 8.70 -3.09
C HIS A 7 -7.38 9.33 -1.68
N ASP A 8 -7.29 10.67 -1.61
CA ASP A 8 -7.29 11.40 -0.32
C ASP A 8 -8.56 11.12 0.48
N ARG A 9 -9.70 11.02 -0.21
CA ARG A 9 -10.99 10.68 0.42
C ARG A 9 -11.01 9.26 0.95
N LEU A 10 -10.48 8.28 0.21
CA LEU A 10 -10.41 6.89 0.65
C LEU A 10 -9.51 6.73 1.88
N ILE A 11 -8.37 7.42 1.92
CA ILE A 11 -7.48 7.43 3.09
C ILE A 11 -8.22 7.99 4.32
N GLN A 12 -8.91 9.14 4.17
CA GLN A 12 -9.67 9.72 5.28
C GLN A 12 -10.82 8.84 5.77
N ILE A 13 -11.45 8.07 4.87
CA ILE A 13 -12.48 7.10 5.23
C ILE A 13 -11.84 5.94 6.00
N ALA A 14 -10.73 5.38 5.49
CA ALA A 14 -10.03 4.27 6.12
C ALA A 14 -9.58 4.61 7.55
N GLU A 15 -9.06 5.82 7.78
CA GLU A 15 -8.64 6.27 9.11
C GLU A 15 -9.77 6.37 10.13
N LYS A 16 -11.03 6.46 9.67
CA LYS A 16 -12.22 6.49 10.53
C LYS A 16 -12.81 5.12 10.82
N ILE A 17 -12.28 4.05 10.21
CA ILE A 17 -12.74 2.69 10.44
C ILE A 17 -12.13 2.20 11.77
N PRO A 18 -12.95 1.87 12.78
CA PRO A 18 -12.45 1.43 14.09
C PRO A 18 -11.99 -0.03 14.11
N ASP A 19 -12.41 -0.81 13.13
CA ASP A 19 -12.06 -2.22 13.00
C ASP A 19 -10.76 -2.36 12.20
N ASP A 20 -9.68 -2.79 12.86
CA ASP A 20 -8.35 -2.83 12.27
C ASP A 20 -8.26 -3.74 11.04
N TYR A 21 -9.00 -4.84 11.01
CA TYR A 21 -9.05 -5.74 9.87
C TYR A 21 -9.68 -5.04 8.65
N LYS A 22 -10.86 -4.43 8.81
CA LYS A 22 -11.53 -3.68 7.73
C LYS A 22 -10.74 -2.44 7.33
N LYS A 23 -10.11 -1.75 8.30
CA LYS A 23 -9.22 -0.63 8.03
C LYS A 23 -8.07 -1.07 7.14
N SER A 24 -7.43 -2.19 7.48
CA SER A 24 -6.33 -2.79 6.72
C SER A 24 -6.74 -3.14 5.29
N GLU A 25 -7.91 -3.78 5.12
CA GLU A 25 -8.45 -4.13 3.80
C GLU A 25 -8.67 -2.89 2.92
N VAL A 26 -9.18 -1.78 3.49
CA VAL A 26 -9.39 -0.53 2.74
C VAL A 26 -8.06 0.15 2.41
N LEU A 27 -7.11 0.16 3.35
CA LEU A 27 -5.78 0.73 3.11
C LEU A 27 -5.02 -0.05 2.03
N LEU A 28 -5.14 -1.38 1.95
CA LEU A 28 -4.59 -2.18 0.85
C LEU A 28 -5.14 -1.70 -0.51
N LYS A 29 -6.45 -1.49 -0.64
CA LYS A 29 -7.06 -0.98 -1.89
C LYS A 29 -6.51 0.41 -2.26
N VAL A 30 -6.21 1.25 -1.27
CA VAL A 30 -5.55 2.55 -1.50
C VAL A 30 -4.13 2.36 -2.04
N VAL A 31 -3.36 1.43 -1.47
CA VAL A 31 -2.00 1.10 -1.93
C VAL A 31 -2.01 0.70 -3.41
N GLU A 32 -2.93 -0.18 -3.81
CA GLU A 32 -3.09 -0.64 -5.20
C GLU A 32 -3.36 0.54 -6.15
N LEU A 33 -4.32 1.41 -5.80
CA LEU A 33 -4.66 2.59 -6.62
C LEU A 33 -3.49 3.58 -6.75
N LEU A 34 -2.69 3.76 -5.69
CA LEU A 34 -1.50 4.60 -5.71
C LEU A 34 -0.42 4.00 -6.62
N CYS A 35 -0.22 2.69 -6.57
CA CYS A 35 0.71 1.96 -7.44
C CYS A 35 0.32 2.09 -8.92
N GLU A 36 -0.96 1.91 -9.26
CA GLU A 36 -1.49 2.10 -10.61
C GLU A 36 -1.28 3.54 -11.12
N SER A 37 -1.25 4.50 -10.21
CA SER A 37 -1.04 5.92 -10.52
C SER A 37 0.43 6.34 -10.51
N GLY A 38 1.36 5.40 -10.29
CA GLY A 38 2.79 5.67 -10.23
C GLY A 38 3.26 6.39 -8.96
N LYS A 39 2.39 6.50 -7.94
CA LYS A 39 2.66 7.21 -6.68
C LYS A 39 3.26 6.26 -5.64
N TYR A 40 4.41 5.69 -5.96
CA TYR A 40 5.00 4.59 -5.17
C TYR A 40 5.36 5.00 -3.74
N ASP A 41 5.89 6.22 -3.53
CA ASP A 41 6.26 6.69 -2.18
C ASP A 41 5.03 6.90 -1.28
N GLU A 42 3.93 7.40 -1.85
CA GLU A 42 2.65 7.47 -1.14
C GLU A 42 2.14 6.06 -0.82
N ALA A 43 2.23 5.12 -1.77
CA ALA A 43 1.80 3.74 -1.57
C ALA A 43 2.57 3.06 -0.42
N ILE A 44 3.90 3.24 -0.36
CA ILE A 44 4.75 2.73 0.72
C ILE A 44 4.32 3.30 2.07
N ASN A 45 4.12 4.63 2.14
CA ASN A 45 3.69 5.29 3.37
C ASN A 45 2.32 4.80 3.87
N ILE A 46 1.41 4.43 2.97
CA ILE A 46 0.11 3.86 3.34
C ILE A 46 0.25 2.39 3.77
N ALA A 47 1.06 1.60 3.07
CA ALA A 47 1.30 0.20 3.43
C ALA A 47 1.90 0.07 4.85
N GLU A 48 2.80 0.97 5.24
CA GLU A 48 3.37 0.99 6.59
C GLU A 48 2.35 1.28 7.70
N LYS A 49 1.22 1.91 7.37
CA LYS A 49 0.14 2.24 8.30
C LYS A 49 -0.92 1.16 8.43
N ILE A 50 -0.81 0.07 7.65
CA ILE A 50 -1.74 -1.05 7.71
C ILE A 50 -1.55 -1.77 9.06
N PRO A 51 -2.59 -1.82 9.93
CA PRO A 51 -2.46 -2.45 11.25
C PRO A 51 -2.25 -3.96 11.20
N ASP A 52 -2.94 -4.64 10.30
CA ASP A 52 -2.89 -6.10 10.18
C ASP A 52 -1.67 -6.54 9.36
N ASN A 53 -0.84 -7.43 9.93
CA ASN A 53 0.40 -7.87 9.29
C ASN A 53 0.18 -8.64 7.99
N TYR A 54 -0.90 -9.41 7.86
CA TYR A 54 -1.19 -10.12 6.62
C TYR A 54 -1.44 -9.11 5.49
N TYR A 55 -2.31 -8.13 5.72
CA TYR A 55 -2.58 -7.07 4.75
C TYR A 55 -1.38 -6.16 4.50
N LYS A 56 -0.55 -5.90 5.51
CA LYS A 56 0.69 -5.13 5.36
C LYS A 56 1.67 -5.86 4.45
N SER A 57 1.88 -7.15 4.67
CA SER A 57 2.73 -7.99 3.81
C SER A 57 2.21 -8.02 2.38
N GLU A 58 0.89 -8.19 2.19
CA GLU A 58 0.26 -8.17 0.86
C GLU A 58 0.46 -6.83 0.15
N ALA A 59 0.28 -5.70 0.85
CA ALA A 59 0.49 -4.37 0.30
C ALA A 59 1.94 -4.12 -0.13
N LEU A 60 2.92 -4.45 0.73
CA LEU A 60 4.33 -4.30 0.43
C LEU A 60 4.77 -5.22 -0.72
N PHE A 61 4.23 -6.44 -0.78
CA PHE A 61 4.43 -7.34 -1.92
C PHE A 61 3.93 -6.72 -3.23
N LYS A 62 2.71 -6.16 -3.25
CA LYS A 62 2.14 -5.52 -4.44
C LYS A 62 2.93 -4.31 -4.92
N ILE A 63 3.47 -3.52 -3.99
CA ILE A 63 4.37 -2.42 -4.31
C ILE A 63 5.66 -2.94 -4.95
N ALA A 64 6.31 -3.93 -4.34
CA ALA A 64 7.55 -4.52 -4.85
C ALA A 64 7.36 -5.16 -6.23
N GLU A 65 6.28 -5.92 -6.42
CA GLU A 65 5.87 -6.50 -7.71
C GLU A 65 5.70 -5.42 -8.78
N THR A 66 4.98 -4.34 -8.44
CA THR A 66 4.76 -3.22 -9.38
C THR A 66 6.05 -2.51 -9.75
N LEU A 67 6.92 -2.22 -8.77
CA LEU A 67 8.21 -1.58 -9.00
C LEU A 67 9.11 -2.44 -9.90
N SER A 68 9.16 -3.75 -9.64
CA SER A 68 9.92 -4.71 -10.45
C SER A 68 9.43 -4.73 -11.90
N ASN A 69 8.11 -4.81 -12.11
CA ASN A 69 7.49 -4.78 -13.44
C ASN A 69 7.76 -3.47 -14.21
N LYS A 70 8.13 -2.39 -13.51
CA LYS A 70 8.51 -1.10 -14.11
C LYS A 70 10.03 -0.94 -14.27
N GLY A 71 10.82 -1.92 -13.87
CA GLY A 71 12.28 -1.92 -13.95
C GLY A 71 12.99 -1.21 -12.78
N TYR A 72 12.27 -0.84 -11.72
CA TYR A 72 12.85 -0.23 -10.53
C TYR A 72 13.34 -1.32 -9.55
N TYR A 73 14.28 -2.16 -10.00
CA TYR A 73 14.67 -3.38 -9.29
C TYR A 73 15.25 -3.12 -7.89
N ASP A 74 16.15 -2.15 -7.73
CA ASP A 74 16.76 -1.84 -6.43
C ASP A 74 15.69 -1.45 -5.40
N LYS A 75 14.72 -0.63 -5.82
CA LYS A 75 13.61 -0.22 -4.97
C LYS A 75 12.64 -1.37 -4.70
N ALA A 76 12.41 -2.24 -5.67
CA ALA A 76 11.59 -3.44 -5.47
C ALA A 76 12.19 -4.36 -4.39
N VAL A 77 13.52 -4.55 -4.40
CA VAL A 77 14.24 -5.32 -3.38
C VAL A 77 14.13 -4.65 -2.01
N GLU A 78 14.38 -3.34 -1.92
CA GLU A 78 14.26 -2.59 -0.66
C GLU A 78 12.86 -2.74 -0.03
N ILE A 79 11.80 -2.71 -0.85
CA ILE A 79 10.44 -2.88 -0.35
C ILE A 79 10.15 -4.34 0.01
N ALA A 80 10.66 -5.30 -0.75
CA ALA A 80 10.50 -6.72 -0.45
C ALA A 80 11.14 -7.10 0.90
N GLU A 81 12.28 -6.50 1.25
CA GLU A 81 12.94 -6.71 2.55
C GLU A 81 12.13 -6.19 3.74
N LYS A 82 11.16 -5.30 3.51
CA LYS A 82 10.27 -4.77 4.56
C LYS A 82 9.02 -5.63 4.79
N ILE A 83 8.78 -6.63 3.94
CA ILE A 83 7.61 -7.52 4.08
C ILE A 83 7.73 -8.26 5.42
N PRO A 84 6.76 -8.09 6.35
CA PRO A 84 6.76 -8.82 7.60
C PRO A 84 6.80 -10.32 7.35
N ASP A 85 7.70 -10.98 8.08
CA ASP A 85 7.77 -12.42 8.10
C ASP A 85 6.59 -12.96 8.93
N ASN A 86 5.65 -13.64 8.27
CA ASN A 86 4.38 -14.07 8.87
C ASN A 86 4.43 -15.52 9.40
N PHE A 87 5.62 -16.05 9.76
CA PHE A 87 5.79 -17.38 10.35
C PHE A 87 5.55 -17.41 11.88
#